data_AF-A0A6I0DCJ6-F1
#
_entry.id   AF-A0A6I0DCJ6-F1
#
_cell.length_a   1.000
_cell.length_b   1.000
_cell.length_c   1.000
_cell.angle_alpha   90.00
_cell.angle_beta   90.00
_cell.angle_gamma   90.00
#
_symmetry.space_group_name_H-M   'P 1'
#
loop_
_entity.id
_entity.type
_entity.pdbx_description
1 polymer ?
#
loop_
_entity_poly.entity_id
_entity_poly.type
_entity_poly.pdbx_seq_one_letter_code
_entity_poly.pdbx_strand_id
1 'polypeptide(L)'
;MKFTTAIGIMLLAATATSALAQSLPRYDPATYCKGVSDYSGGSSVVYKGCIEMEQSSYNELKPKWAALSSKTRNHCEEVARYSDGSYVILKGCVDMEADAAASTPEFKF
;
A
#
# COMPACT_ATOMS: atom_id res chain seq x y z
N MET A 1 -5.68 54.23 40.93
CA MET A 1 -5.87 52.77 41.07
C MET A 1 -6.78 52.33 39.93
N LYS A 2 -6.53 51.35 39.06
CA LYS A 2 -5.43 50.41 38.79
C LYS A 2 -5.64 50.02 37.31
N PHE A 3 -4.63 50.17 36.46
CA PHE A 3 -4.62 49.55 35.13
C PHE A 3 -4.41 48.05 35.33
N THR A 4 -5.37 47.22 34.91
CA THR A 4 -5.22 45.76 35.03
C THR A 4 -5.07 45.19 33.63
N THR A 5 -3.83 45.07 33.20
CA THR A 5 -3.40 44.28 32.04
C THR A 5 -3.00 42.90 32.58
N ALA A 6 -3.62 41.80 32.12
CA ALA A 6 -3.08 40.47 32.34
C ALA A 6 -3.58 39.46 31.29
N ILE A 7 -2.83 39.41 30.18
CA ILE A 7 -2.31 38.21 29.52
C ILE A 7 -3.29 37.02 29.43
N GLY A 8 -4.01 36.94 28.31
CA GLY A 8 -4.68 35.71 27.89
C GLY A 8 -3.64 34.67 27.48
N ILE A 9 -3.53 33.59 28.25
CA ILE A 9 -2.75 32.40 27.90
C ILE A 9 -3.51 31.71 26.76
N MET A 10 -3.09 31.98 25.53
CA MET A 10 -3.59 31.27 24.35
C MET A 10 -2.90 29.90 24.34
N LEU A 11 -3.57 28.88 24.89
CA LEU A 11 -3.13 27.49 24.79
C LEU A 11 -3.14 27.08 23.31
N LEU A 12 -1.96 27.01 22.69
CA LEU A 12 -1.78 26.30 21.43
C LEU A 12 -1.98 24.82 21.71
N ALA A 13 -3.20 24.33 21.47
CA ALA A 13 -3.48 22.90 21.41
C ALA A 13 -2.73 22.33 20.20
N ALA A 14 -1.53 21.79 20.44
CA ALA A 14 -0.82 20.99 19.47
C ALA A 14 -1.62 19.71 19.21
N THR A 15 -2.46 19.73 18.18
CA THR A 15 -3.09 18.52 17.67
C THR A 15 -1.98 17.66 17.08
N ALA A 16 -1.48 16.72 17.88
CA ALA A 16 -0.63 15.65 17.38
C ALA A 16 -1.48 14.80 16.42
N THR A 17 -1.38 15.08 15.12
CA THR A 17 -1.85 14.17 14.08
C THR A 17 -0.97 12.93 14.17
N SER A 18 -1.45 11.92 14.90
CA SER A 18 -0.88 10.59 14.86
C SER A 18 -1.03 10.07 13.43
N ALA A 19 0.01 10.27 12.62
CA ALA A 19 0.18 9.52 11.39
C ALA A 19 0.36 8.07 11.78
N LEU A 20 -0.76 7.34 11.92
CA LEU A 20 -0.73 5.89 12.02
C LEU A 20 -0.04 5.41 10.75
N ALA A 21 1.22 4.99 10.89
CA ALA A 21 1.91 4.28 9.84
C ALA A 21 1.07 3.03 9.55
N GLN A 22 0.23 3.09 8.51
CA GLN A 22 -0.59 1.96 8.10
C GLN A 22 0.36 0.80 7.82
N SER A 23 0.25 -0.27 8.60
CA SER A 23 0.99 -1.50 8.37
C SER A 23 0.66 -2.05 6.98
N LEU A 24 1.59 -2.79 6.38
CA LEU A 24 1.33 -3.51 5.12
C LEU A 24 0.07 -4.39 5.29
N PRO A 25 -0.91 -4.30 4.37
CA PRO A 25 -2.14 -5.07 4.49
C PRO A 25 -1.85 -6.57 4.51
N ARG A 26 -2.72 -7.31 5.19
CA ARG A 26 -2.65 -8.77 5.27
C ARG A 26 -3.59 -9.37 4.23
N TYR A 27 -3.02 -10.05 3.24
CA TYR A 27 -3.75 -10.88 2.29
C TYR A 27 -3.63 -12.37 2.65
N ASP A 28 -4.43 -13.20 1.98
CA ASP A 28 -4.35 -14.66 2.02
C ASP A 28 -3.83 -15.20 0.67
N PRO A 29 -2.50 -15.32 0.50
CA PRO A 29 -1.91 -15.91 -0.69
C PRO A 29 -2.35 -17.34 -0.97
N ALA A 30 -2.72 -18.12 0.05
CA ALA A 30 -3.09 -19.52 -0.15
C ALA A 30 -4.42 -19.61 -0.91
N THR A 31 -5.41 -18.83 -0.50
CA THR A 31 -6.70 -18.74 -1.19
C THR A 31 -6.53 -18.16 -2.60
N TYR A 32 -5.80 -17.05 -2.75
CA TYR A 32 -5.55 -16.43 -4.05
C TYR A 32 -4.84 -17.40 -5.02
N CYS A 33 -3.73 -18.00 -4.59
CA CYS A 33 -2.96 -18.92 -5.42
C CYS A 33 -3.68 -20.22 -5.71
N LYS A 34 -4.58 -20.66 -4.81
CA LYS A 34 -5.47 -21.77 -5.11
C LYS A 34 -6.44 -21.41 -6.24
N GLY A 35 -7.03 -20.22 -6.22
CA GLY A 35 -7.86 -19.73 -7.32
C GLY A 35 -7.09 -19.68 -8.66
N VAL A 36 -5.87 -19.16 -8.66
CA VAL A 36 -4.98 -19.13 -9.84
C VAL A 36 -4.66 -20.54 -10.35
N SER A 37 -4.31 -21.46 -9.44
CA SER A 37 -4.02 -22.85 -9.78
C SER A 37 -5.25 -23.55 -10.35
N ASP A 38 -6.41 -23.43 -9.69
CA ASP A 38 -7.66 -24.05 -10.11
C ASP A 38 -8.11 -23.53 -11.49
N TYR A 39 -7.97 -22.22 -11.74
CA TYR A 39 -8.20 -21.63 -13.07
C TYR A 39 -7.30 -22.23 -14.16
N SER A 40 -6.07 -22.62 -13.79
CA SER A 40 -5.11 -23.31 -14.67
C SER A 40 -5.27 -24.84 -14.72
N GLY A 41 -6.38 -25.39 -14.22
CA GLY A 41 -6.65 -26.83 -14.18
C GLY A 41 -6.07 -27.56 -12.95
N GLY A 42 -5.81 -26.85 -11.85
CA GLY A 42 -5.35 -27.43 -10.59
C GLY A 42 -3.86 -27.79 -10.55
N SER A 43 -3.02 -27.10 -11.33
CA SER A 43 -1.58 -27.39 -11.42
C SER A 43 -0.84 -27.06 -10.13
N SER A 44 -0.23 -28.08 -9.51
CA SER A 44 0.64 -27.92 -8.33
C SER A 44 1.87 -27.04 -8.60
N VAL A 45 2.39 -27.06 -9.84
CA VAL A 45 3.53 -26.21 -10.24
C VAL A 45 3.10 -24.74 -10.25
N VAL A 46 1.90 -24.44 -10.77
CA VAL A 46 1.34 -23.08 -10.77
C VAL A 46 1.07 -22.62 -9.34
N TYR A 47 0.47 -23.46 -8.50
CA TYR A 47 0.23 -23.12 -7.09
C TYR A 47 1.54 -22.76 -6.37
N LYS A 48 2.54 -23.63 -6.47
CA LYS A 48 3.86 -23.40 -5.86
C LYS A 48 4.49 -22.09 -6.35
N GLY A 49 4.55 -21.89 -7.66
CA GLY A 49 5.13 -20.68 -8.24
C GLY A 49 4.40 -19.41 -7.80
N CYS A 50 3.06 -19.46 -7.74
CA CYS A 50 2.26 -18.35 -7.23
C CYS A 50 2.63 -18.00 -5.77
N ILE A 51 2.70 -18.99 -4.88
CA ILE A 51 3.07 -18.77 -3.48
C ILE A 51 4.47 -18.15 -3.35
N GLU A 52 5.43 -18.60 -4.15
CA GLU A 52 6.80 -18.05 -4.18
C GLU A 52 6.80 -16.58 -4.62
N MET A 53 6.03 -16.23 -5.65
CA MET A 53 5.90 -14.86 -6.14
C MET A 53 5.21 -13.94 -5.13
N GLU A 54 4.14 -14.41 -4.48
CA GLU A 54 3.45 -13.69 -3.40
C GLU A 54 4.39 -13.40 -2.23
N GLN A 55 5.17 -14.40 -1.81
CA GLN A 55 6.13 -14.26 -0.72
C GLN A 55 7.28 -13.29 -1.07
N SER A 56 7.82 -13.36 -2.29
CA SER A 56 8.83 -12.40 -2.76
C SER A 56 8.29 -10.98 -2.75
N SER A 57 7.08 -10.79 -3.30
CA SER A 57 6.45 -9.47 -3.41
C SER A 57 6.16 -8.86 -2.03
N TYR A 58 5.68 -9.67 -1.09
CA TYR A 58 5.53 -9.26 0.30
C TYR A 58 6.86 -8.81 0.92
N ASN A 59 7.93 -9.59 0.74
CA ASN A 59 9.24 -9.28 1.29
C ASN A 59 9.83 -7.99 0.73
N GLU A 60 9.59 -7.70 -0.55
CA GLU A 60 10.03 -6.47 -1.20
C GLU A 60 9.19 -5.25 -0.80
N LEU A 61 7.89 -5.42 -0.57
CA LEU A 61 7.01 -4.35 -0.12
C LEU A 61 7.24 -3.96 1.34
N LYS A 62 7.44 -4.96 2.21
CA LYS A 62 7.54 -4.78 3.67
C LYS A 62 8.50 -3.66 4.12
N PRO A 63 9.76 -3.58 3.66
CA PRO A 63 10.70 -2.55 4.12
C PRO A 63 10.38 -1.15 3.57
N LYS A 64 9.72 -1.05 2.41
CA LYS A 64 9.43 0.24 1.75
C LYS A 64 8.03 0.79 2.05
N TRP A 65 7.11 -0.05 2.55
CA TRP A 65 5.69 0.30 2.69
C TRP A 65 5.42 1.57 3.49
N ALA A 66 6.11 1.74 4.63
CA ALA A 66 5.92 2.90 5.49
C ALA A 66 6.35 4.22 4.81
N ALA A 67 7.28 4.15 3.87
CA ALA A 67 7.79 5.31 3.13
C ALA A 67 6.92 5.71 1.93
N LEU A 68 5.99 4.85 1.49
CA LEU A 68 5.05 5.18 0.42
C LEU A 68 4.07 6.27 0.86
N SER A 69 3.68 7.11 -0.10
CA SER A 69 2.63 8.11 0.14
C SER A 69 1.31 7.43 0.52
N SER A 70 0.49 8.09 1.34
CA SER A 70 -0.85 7.58 1.69
C SER A 70 -1.72 7.36 0.45
N LYS A 71 -1.60 8.23 -0.57
CA LYS A 71 -2.30 8.09 -1.86
C LYS A 71 -1.93 6.78 -2.56
N THR A 72 -0.63 6.50 -2.73
CA THR A 72 -0.14 5.27 -3.37
C THR A 72 -0.55 4.03 -2.58
N ARG A 73 -0.43 4.05 -1.24
CA ARG A 73 -0.87 2.93 -0.39
C ARG A 73 -2.35 2.61 -0.59
N ASN A 74 -3.20 3.63 -0.46
CA ASN A 74 -4.64 3.45 -0.55
C ASN A 74 -5.08 3.01 -1.95
N HIS A 75 -4.55 3.64 -3.01
CA HIS A 75 -4.89 3.27 -4.39
C HIS A 75 -4.45 1.86 -4.74
N CYS A 76 -3.20 1.49 -4.43
CA CYS A 76 -2.71 0.17 -4.77
C CYS A 76 -3.28 -0.95 -3.89
N GLU A 77 -3.68 -0.63 -2.66
CA GLU A 77 -4.47 -1.56 -1.84
C GLU A 77 -5.84 -1.83 -2.47
N GLU A 78 -6.54 -0.81 -2.97
CA GLU A 78 -7.80 -0.98 -3.71
C GLU A 78 -7.62 -1.86 -4.95
N VAL A 79 -6.59 -1.58 -5.77
CA VAL A 79 -6.26 -2.38 -6.95
C VAL A 79 -5.98 -3.84 -6.59
N ALA A 80 -5.19 -4.09 -5.55
CA ALA A 80 -4.85 -5.44 -5.12
C ALA A 80 -6.06 -6.22 -4.56
N ARG A 81 -6.99 -5.52 -3.90
CA ARG A 81 -8.19 -6.14 -3.30
C ARG A 81 -9.27 -6.51 -4.30
N TYR A 82 -9.22 -5.97 -5.51
CA TYR A 82 -10.14 -6.36 -6.58
C TYR A 82 -10.07 -7.88 -6.88
N SER A 83 -8.92 -8.52 -6.66
CA SER A 83 -8.72 -9.96 -6.83
C SER A 83 -8.52 -10.70 -5.49
N ASP A 84 -9.36 -10.42 -4.49
CA ASP A 84 -9.28 -10.99 -3.13
C ASP A 84 -8.00 -10.65 -2.33
N GLY A 85 -7.12 -9.81 -2.88
CA GLY A 85 -5.83 -9.45 -2.28
C GLY A 85 -4.66 -10.28 -2.81
N SER A 86 -3.71 -9.62 -3.48
CA SER A 86 -2.45 -10.20 -3.95
C SER A 86 -1.29 -9.24 -3.71
N TYR A 87 -0.19 -9.73 -3.14
CA TYR A 87 1.04 -8.96 -2.98
C TYR A 87 1.75 -8.75 -4.31
N VAL A 88 1.62 -9.67 -5.27
CA VAL A 88 2.14 -9.50 -6.63
C VAL A 88 1.45 -8.30 -7.29
N ILE A 89 0.12 -8.23 -7.23
CA ILE A 89 -0.64 -7.11 -7.80
C ILE A 89 -0.36 -5.82 -7.05
N LEU A 90 -0.31 -5.85 -5.72
CA LEU A 90 0.03 -4.69 -4.89
C LEU A 90 1.40 -4.12 -5.26
N LYS A 91 2.41 -5.00 -5.38
CA LYS A 91 3.77 -4.60 -5.77
C LYS A 91 3.79 -4.03 -7.17
N GLY A 92 3.14 -4.70 -8.13
CA GLY A 92 3.04 -4.23 -9.51
C GLY A 92 2.46 -2.81 -9.58
N CYS A 93 1.36 -2.55 -8.86
CA CYS A 93 0.78 -1.21 -8.78
C CYS A 93 1.77 -0.19 -8.18
N VAL A 94 2.42 -0.52 -7.06
CA VAL A 94 3.39 0.37 -6.41
C VAL A 94 4.55 0.72 -7.35
N ASP A 95 5.06 -0.26 -8.07
CA ASP A 95 6.17 -0.06 -9.00
C ASP A 95 5.73 0.77 -10.22
N MET A 96 4.50 0.57 -10.74
CA MET A 96 3.92 1.39 -11.81
C MET A 96 3.68 2.84 -11.38
N GLU A 97 3.16 3.06 -10.17
CA GLU A 97 2.98 4.39 -9.61
C GLU A 97 4.32 5.11 -9.40
N ALA A 98 5.35 4.38 -8.98
CA ALA A 98 6.70 4.92 -8.84
C ALA A 98 7.31 5.32 -10.19
N ASP A 99 7.12 4.50 -11.23
CA ASP A 99 7.58 4.79 -12.60
C ASP A 99 6.84 6.00 -13.20
N ALA A 100 5.52 6.05 -13.09
CA ALA A 100 4.70 7.17 -13.56
C ALA A 100 5.03 8.49 -12.84
N ALA A 101 5.37 8.43 -11.56
CA ALA A 101 5.83 9.59 -10.81
C ALA A 101 7.22 10.08 -11.25
N ALA A 102 8.07 9.19 -11.79
CA ALA A 102 9.38 9.54 -12.32
C ALA A 102 9.32 10.11 -13.74
N SER A 103 8.37 9.65 -14.57
CA SER A 103 8.18 10.16 -15.92
C SER A 103 6.75 9.97 -16.43
N THR A 104 6.21 10.96 -17.12
CA THR A 104 4.93 10.86 -17.83
C THR A 104 5.18 11.15 -19.31
N PRO A 105 4.94 10.19 -20.22
CA PRO A 105 5.13 10.41 -21.65
C PRO A 105 4.11 11.43 -22.19
N GLU A 106 4.52 12.21 -23.17
CA GLU A 106 3.58 13.03 -23.95
C GLU A 106 2.78 12.14 -24.90
N PHE A 107 1.47 12.40 -24.97
CA PHE A 107 0.58 11.74 -25.93
C PHE A 107 0.95 12.16 -27.36
N LYS A 108 1.11 11.18 -28.27
CA LYS A 108 1.45 11.41 -29.68
C LYS A 108 0.37 10.82 -30.58
N PHE A 109 -0.02 11.56 -31.62
CA PHE A 109 -0.96 11.13 -32.67
C PHE A 109 -0.21 10.55 -33.88
#